data_AF-A0A3D4P156-F1
#
_entry.id   AF-A0A3D4P156-F1
#
_cell.length_a   1.000
_cell.length_b   1.000
_cell.length_c   1.000
_cell.angle_alpha   90.00
_cell.angle_beta   90.00
_cell.angle_gamma   90.00
#
_symmetry.space_group_name_H-M   'P 1'
#
loop_
_entity.id
_entity.type
_entity.pdbx_description
1 polymer ?
#
loop_
_entity_poly.entity_id
_entity_poly.type
_entity_poly.pdbx_seq_one_letter_code
_entity_poly.pdbx_strand_id
1 'polypeptide(L)'
;MDKPFQRKGAVSNTQVGRDFETIAQQFFAKQGLHLKPGIAVQIGINGLKSHNFDLGNELEKVLVECKAHTWTEGGNVPSAKLTVWNEAMFFFHAAPSSYRKILFVLRDFSQKRKETLGEYYIRTNPHLIPKDVEVWEFNEKQGTAIKLR
;
A
#
# COMPACT_ATOMS: atom_id res chain seq x y z
N MET A 1 18.76 -19.07 -12.40
CA MET A 1 17.55 -18.68 -13.17
C MET A 1 17.22 -17.25 -12.82
N ASP A 2 17.45 -16.32 -13.74
CA ASP A 2 17.00 -14.94 -13.58
C ASP A 2 15.48 -14.88 -13.70
N LYS A 3 14.82 -14.33 -12.69
CA LYS A 3 13.37 -14.09 -12.67
C LYS A 3 13.14 -12.61 -13.00
N PRO A 4 12.82 -12.24 -14.26
CA PRO A 4 12.77 -10.83 -14.70
C PRO A 4 11.70 -9.98 -13.99
N PHE A 5 10.76 -10.61 -13.29
CA PHE A 5 9.67 -9.95 -12.55
C PHE A 5 9.93 -9.84 -11.04
N GLN A 6 11.07 -10.34 -10.57
CA GLN A 6 11.47 -10.33 -9.16
C GLN A 6 12.47 -9.22 -8.91
N ARG A 7 12.32 -8.50 -7.79
CA ARG A 7 13.32 -7.48 -7.38
C ARG A 7 14.71 -8.14 -7.30
N LYS A 8 15.72 -7.54 -7.94
CA LYS A 8 17.09 -8.08 -7.92
C LYS A 8 17.58 -8.21 -6.47
N GLY A 9 18.12 -9.38 -6.13
CA GLY A 9 18.58 -9.69 -4.77
C GLY A 9 17.49 -10.10 -3.77
N ALA A 10 16.20 -10.05 -4.13
CA ALA A 10 15.14 -10.57 -3.29
C ALA A 10 15.03 -12.10 -3.38
N VAL A 11 14.55 -12.75 -2.33
CA VAL A 11 14.24 -14.19 -2.32
C VAL A 11 12.95 -14.47 -3.11
N SER A 12 11.92 -13.64 -2.94
CA SER A 12 10.68 -13.64 -3.73
C SER A 12 9.95 -12.30 -3.60
N ASN A 13 9.02 -12.00 -4.52
CA ASN A 13 8.14 -10.83 -4.38
C ASN A 13 7.23 -10.91 -3.14
N THR A 14 6.82 -12.12 -2.76
CA THR A 14 6.04 -12.37 -1.53
C THR A 14 6.85 -12.01 -0.29
N GLN A 15 8.13 -12.37 -0.26
CA GLN A 15 9.01 -12.03 0.86
C GLN A 15 9.20 -10.52 0.97
N VAL A 16 9.44 -9.83 -0.15
CA VAL A 16 9.54 -8.35 -0.17
C VAL A 16 8.28 -7.69 0.37
N GLY A 17 7.09 -8.24 0.05
CA GLY A 17 5.83 -7.76 0.61
C GLY A 17 5.78 -7.89 2.14
N ARG A 18 6.04 -9.09 2.66
CA ARG A 18 6.05 -9.38 4.11
C ARG A 18 7.07 -8.56 4.90
N ASP A 19 8.26 -8.37 4.33
CA ASP A 19 9.29 -7.52 4.92
C ASP A 19 8.80 -6.07 5.00
N PHE A 20 8.12 -5.60 3.95
CA PHE A 20 7.56 -4.25 3.90
C PHE A 20 6.37 -4.06 4.85
N GLU A 21 5.50 -5.06 5.01
CA GLU A 21 4.46 -5.07 6.05
C GLU A 21 5.07 -4.94 7.46
N THR A 22 6.18 -5.65 7.72
CA THR A 22 6.90 -5.56 9.00
C THR A 22 7.46 -4.15 9.22
N ILE A 23 8.02 -3.52 8.19
CA ILE A 23 8.50 -2.14 8.23
C ILE A 23 7.35 -1.16 8.53
N ALA A 24 6.22 -1.31 7.85
CA ALA A 24 5.04 -0.47 8.07
C ALA A 24 4.53 -0.59 9.51
N GLN A 25 4.44 -1.82 10.03
CA GLN A 25 4.06 -2.09 11.42
C GLN A 25 5.00 -1.37 12.41
N GLN A 26 6.31 -1.49 12.21
CA GLN A 26 7.30 -0.83 13.07
C GLN A 26 7.22 0.71 12.97
N PHE A 27 7.00 1.25 11.78
CA PHE A 27 6.84 2.68 11.56
C PHE A 27 5.64 3.25 12.31
N PHE A 28 4.48 2.60 12.23
CA PHE A 28 3.27 3.04 12.94
C PHE A 28 3.38 2.81 14.45
N ALA A 29 4.00 1.72 14.90
CA ALA A 29 4.23 1.46 16.32
C ALA A 29 5.06 2.56 16.98
N LYS A 30 6.07 3.11 16.29
CA LYS A 30 6.87 4.27 16.76
C LYS A 30 6.04 5.55 16.92
N GLN A 31 4.87 5.62 16.28
CA GLN A 31 3.92 6.73 16.39
C GLN A 31 2.78 6.42 17.37
N GLY A 32 2.84 5.30 18.09
CA GLY A 32 1.82 4.87 19.05
C GLY A 32 0.65 4.10 18.43
N LEU A 33 0.65 3.84 17.11
CA LEU A 33 -0.37 3.05 16.44
C LEU A 33 0.11 1.59 16.28
N HIS A 34 -0.42 0.70 17.12
CA HIS A 34 -0.04 -0.70 17.11
C HIS A 34 -0.93 -1.51 16.15
N LEU A 35 -0.38 -1.86 14.99
CA LEU A 35 -1.07 -2.64 13.97
C LEU A 35 -0.76 -4.14 14.10
N LYS A 36 -1.74 -4.99 13.81
CA LYS A 36 -1.62 -6.44 13.72
C LYS A 36 -1.76 -6.89 12.26
N PRO A 37 -1.08 -7.97 11.84
CA PRO A 37 -1.22 -8.49 10.48
C PRO A 37 -2.56 -9.18 10.25
N GLY A 38 -3.02 -9.17 9.00
CA GLY A 38 -4.12 -10.02 8.53
C GLY A 38 -5.47 -9.75 9.20
N ILE A 39 -5.83 -8.48 9.41
CA ILE A 39 -7.11 -8.13 10.01
C ILE A 39 -8.25 -8.41 9.02
N ALA A 40 -9.12 -9.33 9.40
CA ALA A 40 -10.31 -9.72 8.63
C ALA A 40 -11.46 -8.74 8.89
N VAL A 41 -12.00 -8.15 7.83
CA VAL A 41 -13.19 -7.28 7.90
C VAL A 41 -14.20 -7.70 6.84
N GLN A 42 -15.49 -7.63 7.18
CA GLN A 42 -16.56 -7.80 6.20
C GLN A 42 -16.61 -6.56 5.30
N ILE A 43 -16.34 -6.76 4.01
CA ILE A 43 -16.45 -5.72 2.98
C ILE A 43 -17.61 -6.04 2.03
N GLY A 44 -18.23 -5.03 1.45
CA GLY A 44 -19.35 -5.27 0.54
C GLY A 44 -20.04 -4.03 0.00
N ILE A 45 -20.63 -4.18 -1.19
CA ILE A 45 -21.57 -3.19 -1.76
C ILE A 45 -22.99 -3.76 -1.76
N ASN A 46 -23.18 -4.93 -2.39
CA ASN A 46 -24.47 -5.63 -2.50
C ASN A 46 -24.53 -6.92 -1.68
N GLY A 47 -23.54 -7.14 -0.81
CA GLY A 47 -23.36 -8.37 -0.03
C GLY A 47 -22.00 -8.37 0.64
N LEU A 48 -21.87 -9.13 1.74
CA LEU A 48 -20.67 -9.13 2.56
C LEU A 48 -19.76 -10.31 2.24
N LYS A 49 -18.46 -10.05 2.19
CA LYS A 49 -17.38 -11.04 2.11
C LYS A 49 -16.27 -10.63 3.07
N SER A 50 -15.67 -11.63 3.73
CA SER A 50 -14.45 -11.40 4.51
C SER A 50 -13.27 -11.04 3.60
N HIS A 51 -12.61 -9.93 3.90
CA HIS A 51 -11.34 -9.51 3.29
C HIS A 51 -10.29 -9.33 4.38
N ASN A 52 -9.07 -9.81 4.12
CA ASN A 52 -7.94 -9.64 5.02
C ASN A 52 -7.11 -8.46 4.53
N PHE A 53 -7.10 -7.38 5.30
CA PHE A 53 -6.17 -6.28 5.11
C PHE A 53 -4.78 -6.68 5.60
N ASP A 54 -3.73 -6.21 4.92
CA ASP A 54 -2.34 -6.56 5.24
C ASP A 54 -2.02 -6.28 6.72
N LEU A 55 -2.41 -5.10 7.22
CA LEU A 55 -2.33 -4.73 8.64
C LEU A 55 -3.61 -4.02 9.11
N GLY A 56 -3.85 -3.99 10.42
CA GLY A 56 -4.93 -3.19 10.99
C GLY A 56 -4.97 -3.16 12.51
N ASN A 57 -5.91 -2.40 13.06
CA ASN A 57 -6.24 -2.37 14.48
C ASN A 57 -7.76 -2.28 14.63
N GLU A 58 -8.38 -3.31 15.20
CA GLU A 58 -9.83 -3.39 15.33
C GLU A 58 -10.42 -2.46 16.40
N LEU A 59 -9.62 -2.09 17.41
CA LEU A 59 -10.04 -1.21 18.50
C LEU A 59 -10.03 0.25 18.06
N GLU A 60 -8.91 0.68 17.47
CA GLU A 60 -8.71 2.03 16.91
C GLU A 60 -9.34 2.20 15.52
N LYS A 61 -9.93 1.12 14.98
CA LYS A 61 -10.55 1.07 13.66
C LYS A 61 -9.62 1.58 12.55
N VAL A 62 -8.46 0.93 12.40
CA VAL A 62 -7.50 1.23 11.32
C VAL A 62 -7.33 0.02 10.41
N LEU A 63 -7.28 0.24 9.09
CA LEU A 63 -6.97 -0.75 8.06
C LEU A 63 -5.86 -0.23 7.17
N VAL A 64 -4.91 -1.10 6.83
CA VAL A 64 -3.74 -0.76 6.02
C VAL A 64 -3.49 -1.81 4.95
N GLU A 65 -3.28 -1.35 3.72
CA GLU A 65 -2.76 -2.14 2.60
C GLU A 65 -1.33 -1.67 2.31
N CYS A 66 -0.38 -2.60 2.29
CA CYS A 66 1.03 -2.34 2.08
C CYS A 66 1.42 -2.72 0.65
N LYS A 67 2.11 -1.83 -0.08
CA LYS A 67 2.59 -2.15 -1.44
C LYS A 67 4.02 -1.68 -1.67
N ALA A 68 4.95 -2.64 -1.68
CA ALA A 68 6.37 -2.44 -1.94
C ALA A 68 6.70 -2.43 -3.45
N HIS A 69 5.87 -1.77 -4.26
CA HIS A 69 6.04 -1.73 -5.71
C HIS A 69 6.95 -0.57 -6.13
N THR A 70 7.73 -0.78 -7.18
CA THR A 70 8.68 0.19 -7.75
C THR A 70 8.34 0.44 -9.22
N TRP A 71 8.89 1.50 -9.79
CA TRP A 71 9.00 1.65 -11.24
C TRP A 71 9.69 0.42 -11.84
N THR A 72 9.39 0.12 -13.11
CA THR A 72 10.12 -0.97 -13.79
C THR A 72 11.58 -0.58 -13.99
N GLU A 73 12.46 -1.56 -14.24
CA GLU A 73 13.88 -1.32 -14.50
C GLU A 73 14.12 -0.33 -15.66
N GLY A 74 13.29 -0.40 -16.72
CA GLY A 74 13.31 0.55 -17.84
C GLY A 74 12.67 1.91 -17.53
N GLY A 75 12.27 2.16 -16.28
CA GLY A 75 11.58 3.38 -15.87
C GLY A 75 10.20 3.52 -16.52
N ASN A 76 9.51 2.42 -16.83
CA ASN A 76 8.14 2.43 -17.33
C ASN A 76 7.14 2.28 -16.18
N VAL A 77 5.88 2.66 -16.46
CA VAL A 77 4.78 2.53 -15.49
C VAL A 77 4.57 1.03 -15.21
N PRO A 78 4.56 0.60 -13.95
CA PRO A 78 4.30 -0.80 -13.60
C PRO A 78 2.78 -1.07 -13.60
N SER A 79 2.11 -0.96 -14.75
CA SER A 79 0.64 -0.93 -14.83
C SER A 79 -0.04 -2.11 -14.15
N ALA A 80 0.48 -3.34 -14.31
CA ALA A 80 -0.07 -4.52 -13.63
C ALA A 80 -0.02 -4.42 -12.10
N LYS A 81 1.00 -3.74 -11.55
CA LYS A 81 1.15 -3.50 -10.11
C LYS A 81 0.21 -2.41 -9.61
N LEU A 82 -0.07 -1.40 -10.44
CA LEU A 82 -1.05 -0.35 -10.12
C LEU A 82 -2.49 -0.87 -10.18
N THR A 83 -2.79 -1.92 -10.96
CA THR A 83 -4.09 -2.60 -10.89
C THR A 83 -4.38 -3.14 -9.49
N VAL A 84 -3.36 -3.66 -8.78
CA VAL A 84 -3.50 -4.10 -7.38
C VAL A 84 -3.79 -2.92 -6.45
N TRP A 85 -3.30 -1.73 -6.76
CA TRP A 85 -3.62 -0.53 -5.96
C TRP A 85 -5.07 -0.08 -6.19
N ASN A 86 -5.57 -0.19 -7.43
CA ASN A 86 -6.98 0.05 -7.73
C ASN A 86 -7.89 -0.93 -7.00
N GLU A 87 -7.49 -2.20 -6.91
CA GLU A 87 -8.21 -3.20 -6.13
C GLU A 87 -8.22 -2.86 -4.63
N ALA A 88 -7.09 -2.42 -4.07
CA ALA A 88 -7.03 -1.92 -2.70
C ALA A 88 -8.00 -0.74 -2.46
N MET A 89 -8.12 0.19 -3.42
CA MET A 89 -9.10 1.27 -3.34
C MET A 89 -10.54 0.74 -3.28
N PHE A 90 -10.85 -0.29 -4.07
CA PHE A 90 -12.16 -0.95 -4.04
C PHE A 90 -12.41 -1.60 -2.68
N PHE A 91 -11.45 -2.32 -2.11
CA PHE A 91 -11.59 -2.91 -0.78
C PHE A 91 -11.79 -1.85 0.30
N PHE A 92 -11.06 -0.74 0.24
CA PHE A 92 -11.25 0.38 1.16
C PHE A 92 -12.63 1.02 1.01
N HIS A 93 -13.12 1.20 -0.21
CA HIS A 93 -14.45 1.73 -0.46
C HIS A 93 -15.55 0.81 0.10
N ALA A 94 -15.39 -0.50 -0.09
CA ALA A 94 -16.33 -1.52 0.38
C ALA A 94 -16.22 -1.82 1.89
N ALA A 95 -15.18 -1.34 2.57
CA ALA A 95 -15.02 -1.49 4.02
C ALA A 95 -15.88 -0.49 4.81
N PRO A 96 -16.27 -0.82 6.06
CA PRO A 96 -17.09 0.08 6.89
C PRO A 96 -16.45 1.47 7.01
N SER A 97 -17.27 2.52 6.90
CA SER A 97 -16.82 3.92 6.90
C SER A 97 -16.22 4.39 8.23
N SER A 98 -16.43 3.64 9.31
CA SER A 98 -15.83 3.94 10.62
C SER A 98 -14.33 3.66 10.69
N TYR A 99 -13.76 2.94 9.72
CA TYR A 99 -12.33 2.67 9.68
C TYR A 99 -11.54 3.83 9.05
N ARG A 100 -10.44 4.21 9.68
CA ARG A 100 -9.34 4.94 9.03
C ARG A 100 -8.63 3.99 8.07
N LYS A 101 -8.48 4.39 6.81
CA LYS A 101 -8.00 3.53 5.72
C LYS A 101 -6.70 4.09 5.16
N ILE A 102 -5.66 3.28 5.12
CA ILE A 102 -4.31 3.73 4.76
C ILE A 102 -3.76 2.84 3.67
N LEU A 103 -3.47 3.41 2.50
CA LEU A 103 -2.56 2.79 1.54
C LEU A 103 -1.14 3.21 1.90
N PHE A 104 -0.30 2.26 2.30
CA PHE A 104 1.11 2.49 2.65
C PHE A 104 2.03 1.93 1.56
N VAL A 105 2.76 2.82 0.87
CA VAL A 105 3.53 2.45 -0.32
C VAL A 105 5.00 2.77 -0.17
N LEU A 106 5.84 1.99 -0.84
CA LEU A 106 7.27 2.28 -0.90
C LEU A 106 7.52 3.53 -1.75
N ARG A 107 8.36 4.44 -1.25
CA ARG A 107 8.89 5.56 -2.02
C ARG A 107 9.83 5.04 -3.11
N ASP A 108 9.45 5.25 -4.36
CA ASP A 108 10.33 5.01 -5.49
C ASP A 108 10.23 6.13 -6.52
N PHE A 109 11.34 6.81 -6.77
CA PHE A 109 11.38 8.04 -7.57
C PHE A 109 11.81 7.76 -9.01
N SER A 110 11.02 8.26 -9.97
CA SER A 110 11.37 8.17 -11.39
C SER A 110 12.18 9.36 -11.85
N GLN A 111 13.43 9.15 -12.24
CA GLN A 111 14.22 10.20 -12.89
C GLN A 111 13.62 10.67 -14.22
N LYS A 112 12.92 9.78 -14.93
CA LYS A 112 12.29 10.06 -16.23
C LYS A 112 11.04 10.94 -16.09
N ARG A 113 10.22 10.72 -15.05
CA ARG A 113 8.96 11.47 -14.84
C ARG A 113 9.07 12.60 -13.82
N LYS A 114 10.13 12.61 -13.03
CA LYS A 114 10.36 13.58 -11.94
C LYS A 114 9.27 13.55 -10.86
N GLU A 115 8.74 12.36 -10.59
CA GLU A 115 7.75 12.08 -9.54
C GLU A 115 7.97 10.67 -8.99
N THR A 116 7.45 10.40 -7.79
CA THR A 116 7.41 9.05 -7.22
C THR A 116 6.27 8.22 -7.79
N LEU A 117 6.30 6.90 -7.56
CA LEU A 117 5.21 6.03 -7.96
C LEU A 117 3.90 6.37 -7.20
N GLY A 118 3.99 6.77 -5.93
CA GLY A 118 2.87 7.24 -5.13
C GLY A 118 2.25 8.53 -5.69
N GLU A 119 3.08 9.53 -5.97
CA GLU A 119 2.67 10.80 -6.60
C GLU A 119 2.01 10.56 -7.97
N TYR A 120 2.63 9.71 -8.80
CA TYR A 120 2.07 9.31 -10.09
C TYR A 120 0.68 8.72 -9.94
N TYR A 121 0.49 7.77 -9.03
CA TYR A 121 -0.80 7.10 -8.82
C TYR A 121 -1.89 8.10 -8.41
N ILE A 122 -1.60 9.00 -7.48
CA ILE A 122 -2.56 10.02 -7.04
C ILE A 122 -2.95 10.93 -8.21
N ARG A 123 -1.97 11.34 -9.02
CA ARG A 123 -2.19 12.23 -10.17
C ARG A 123 -2.99 11.56 -11.29
N THR A 124 -2.76 10.28 -11.58
CA THR A 124 -3.41 9.59 -12.71
C THR A 124 -4.70 8.85 -12.34
N ASN A 125 -4.90 8.50 -11.08
CA ASN A 125 -6.05 7.73 -10.61
C ASN A 125 -6.88 8.44 -9.52
N PRO A 126 -7.04 9.79 -9.52
CA PRO A 126 -7.73 10.49 -8.44
C PRO A 126 -9.21 10.06 -8.31
N HIS A 127 -9.81 9.60 -9.41
CA HIS A 127 -11.19 9.11 -9.49
C HIS A 127 -11.41 7.75 -8.83
N LEU A 128 -10.33 6.99 -8.56
CA LEU A 128 -10.42 5.69 -7.89
C LEU A 128 -10.16 5.79 -6.39
N ILE A 129 -9.50 6.85 -5.92
CA ILE A 129 -9.10 7.00 -4.51
C ILE A 129 -10.29 7.52 -3.70
N PRO A 130 -10.87 6.72 -2.78
CA PRO A 130 -11.95 7.19 -1.92
C PRO A 130 -11.53 8.39 -1.07
N LYS A 131 -12.48 9.26 -0.71
CA LYS A 131 -12.20 10.52 -0.01
C LYS A 131 -11.58 10.31 1.38
N ASP A 132 -11.88 9.19 2.02
CA ASP A 132 -11.46 8.80 3.36
C ASP A 132 -10.20 7.91 3.37
N VAL A 133 -9.58 7.67 2.21
CA VAL A 133 -8.33 6.89 2.11
C VAL A 133 -7.13 7.82 2.15
N GLU A 134 -6.24 7.55 3.10
CA GLU A 134 -4.93 8.18 3.19
C GLU A 134 -3.93 7.44 2.31
N VAL A 135 -3.05 8.18 1.63
CA VAL A 135 -1.93 7.59 0.88
C VAL A 135 -0.63 8.04 1.52
N TRP A 136 0.10 7.07 2.08
CA TRP A 136 1.38 7.29 2.75
C TRP A 136 2.50 6.70 1.93
N GLU A 137 3.62 7.41 1.87
CA GLU A 137 4.80 6.99 1.14
C GLU A 137 6.01 6.89 2.07
N PHE A 138 6.62 5.71 2.13
CA PHE A 138 7.72 5.38 3.02
C PHE A 138 9.08 5.40 2.32
N ASN A 139 10.02 6.16 2.88
CA ASN A 139 11.41 6.19 2.44
C ASN A 139 12.27 5.22 3.27
N GLU A 140 12.62 4.08 2.68
CA GLU A 140 13.48 3.06 3.32
C GLU A 140 14.82 3.62 3.80
N LYS A 141 15.41 4.58 3.09
CA LYS A 141 16.72 5.14 3.47
C LYS A 141 16.65 6.03 4.71
N GLN A 142 15.52 6.71 4.91
CA GLN A 142 15.32 7.63 6.02
C GLN A 142 14.56 6.99 7.18
N GLY A 143 13.88 5.86 6.95
CA GLY A 143 13.02 5.22 7.94
C GLY A 143 11.78 6.05 8.28
N THR A 144 11.39 6.97 7.39
CA THR A 144 10.26 7.89 7.57
C THR A 144 9.21 7.69 6.49
N ALA A 145 7.96 8.02 6.79
CA ALA A 145 6.93 8.18 5.76
C ALA A 145 6.31 9.57 5.81
N ILE A 146 5.79 9.99 4.67
CA ILE A 146 4.99 11.20 4.52
C ILE A 146 3.60 10.84 4.02
N LYS A 147 2.59 11.57 4.49
CA LYS A 147 1.22 11.48 3.96
C LYS A 147 1.13 12.37 2.71
N LEU A 148 0.89 11.76 1.55
CA LEU A 148 0.72 12.46 0.28
C LEU A 148 -0.71 13.00 0.09
N ARG A 149 -1.69 12.33 0.72
CA ARG A 149 -3.12 12.64 0.70
C ARG A 149 -3.79 12.19 1.99
#